data_AF-A0A848LWA3-F1
#
_entry.id   AF-A0A848LWA3-F1
#
_cell.length_a   1.000
_cell.length_b   1.000
_cell.length_c   1.000
_cell.angle_alpha   90.00
_cell.angle_beta   90.00
_cell.angle_gamma   90.00
#
_symmetry.space_group_name_H-M   'P 1'
#
loop_
_entity.id
_entity.type
_entity.pdbx_description
1 polymer ?
#
loop_
_entity_poly.entity_id
_entity_poly.type
_entity_poly.pdbx_seq_one_letter_code
_entity_poly.pdbx_strand_id
1 'polypeptide(L)'
;MPKPAINRDTVSGEALFILRNLRENGRLGRSNKLADVKAALEPSVSLEFDNYFFFLRKFHYIAMDREAQLKLTEQGERVAGGDLQERFSSEVGEFFADQLGSADEEPPAAPPADEPLVVPPPPPELLLDEAEVVVPPAPPA
;
A
#
# COMPACT_ATOMS: atom_id res chain seq x y z
N MET A 1 13.63 -20.82 -21.02
CA MET A 1 14.71 -20.05 -20.36
C MET A 1 14.29 -19.89 -18.91
N PRO A 2 15.05 -20.40 -17.92
CA PRO A 2 14.68 -20.20 -16.52
C PRO A 2 14.73 -18.69 -16.24
N LYS A 3 13.61 -18.14 -15.77
CA LYS A 3 13.50 -16.75 -15.30
C LYS A 3 14.60 -16.55 -14.25
N PRO A 4 15.46 -15.52 -14.35
CA PRO A 4 16.51 -15.31 -13.35
C PRO A 4 15.84 -15.27 -11.98
N ALA A 5 16.32 -16.10 -11.05
CA ALA A 5 15.86 -16.05 -9.67
C ALA A 5 16.12 -14.62 -9.18
N ILE A 6 15.04 -13.89 -8.94
CA ILE A 6 15.10 -12.54 -8.41
C ILE A 6 15.74 -12.68 -7.02
N ASN A 7 16.79 -11.92 -6.76
CA ASN A 7 17.52 -11.98 -5.50
C ASN A 7 17.18 -10.75 -4.66
N ARG A 8 17.28 -10.88 -3.34
CA ARG A 8 17.07 -9.77 -2.39
C ARG A 8 17.91 -8.54 -2.75
N ASP A 9 19.15 -8.72 -3.20
CA ASP A 9 20.02 -7.62 -3.62
C ASP A 9 19.45 -6.85 -4.83
N THR A 10 18.87 -7.57 -5.80
CA THR A 10 18.20 -6.98 -6.96
C THR A 10 17.01 -6.12 -6.52
N VAL A 11 16.10 -6.70 -5.74
CA VAL A 11 14.90 -6.00 -5.26
C VAL A 11 15.26 -4.80 -4.38
N SER A 12 16.28 -4.93 -3.54
CA SER A 12 16.75 -3.84 -2.69
C SER A 12 17.32 -2.69 -3.54
N GLY A 13 18.11 -3.01 -4.57
CA GLY A 13 18.64 -2.01 -5.50
C GLY A 13 17.56 -1.29 -6.28
N GLU A 14 16.55 -2.01 -6.75
CA GLU A 14 15.40 -1.48 -7.49
C GLU A 14 14.51 -0.59 -6.60
N ALA A 15 14.21 -1.03 -5.38
CA ALA A 15 13.44 -0.24 -4.43
C ALA A 15 14.17 1.07 -4.05
N LEU A 16 15.50 1.02 -3.88
CA LEU A 16 16.33 2.21 -3.69
C LEU A 16 16.32 3.11 -4.93
N PHE A 17 16.34 2.53 -6.12
CA PHE A 17 16.27 3.27 -7.38
C PHE A 17 14.97 4.07 -7.48
N ILE A 18 13.82 3.47 -7.11
CA ILE A 18 12.53 4.17 -7.05
C ILE A 18 12.60 5.38 -6.11
N LEU A 19 13.11 5.21 -4.89
CA LEU A 19 13.23 6.30 -3.92
C LEU A 19 14.12 7.45 -4.41
N ARG A 20 15.27 7.10 -5.03
CA ARG A 20 16.17 8.10 -5.63
C ARG A 20 15.52 8.82 -6.79
N ASN A 21 14.78 8.11 -7.64
CA ASN A 21 14.07 8.71 -8.77
C ASN A 21 13.01 9.71 -8.31
N LEU A 22 12.19 9.34 -7.31
CA LEU A 22 11.18 10.23 -6.73
C LEU A 22 11.81 11.50 -6.11
N ARG A 23 12.93 11.34 -5.40
CA ARG A 23 13.70 12.47 -4.85
C ARG A 23 14.23 13.39 -5.94
N GLU A 24 14.81 12.81 -6.99
CA GLU A 24 15.36 13.56 -8.11
C GLU A 24 14.27 14.29 -8.90
N ASN A 25 13.14 13.63 -9.17
CA ASN A 25 11.97 14.25 -9.80
C ASN A 25 11.46 15.43 -8.97
N GLY A 26 11.35 15.27 -7.65
CA GLY A 26 10.97 16.37 -6.75
C GLY A 26 11.94 17.55 -6.84
N ARG A 27 13.24 17.28 -6.92
CA ARG A 27 14.28 18.32 -7.06
C ARG A 27 14.26 19.01 -8.42
N LEU A 28 13.95 18.27 -9.49
CA LEU A 28 13.87 18.77 -10.85
C LEU A 28 12.50 19.38 -11.20
N GLY A 29 11.52 19.33 -10.28
CA GLY A 29 10.15 19.77 -10.53
C GLY A 29 9.38 18.89 -11.52
N ARG A 30 9.76 17.62 -11.67
CA ARG A 30 9.06 16.64 -12.51
C ARG A 30 7.86 16.04 -11.77
N SER A 31 6.89 15.55 -12.54
CA SER A 31 5.71 14.88 -12.00
C SER A 31 6.09 13.62 -11.24
N ASN A 32 5.72 13.56 -9.96
CA ASN A 32 5.73 12.35 -9.15
C ASN A 32 4.34 11.69 -9.10
N LYS A 33 3.54 11.85 -10.16
CA LYS A 33 2.26 11.14 -10.26
C LYS A 33 2.53 9.65 -10.41
N LEU A 34 1.76 8.84 -9.70
CA LEU A 34 1.88 7.38 -9.71
C LEU A 34 1.88 6.83 -11.14
N ALA A 35 1.01 7.33 -12.03
CA ALA A 35 0.95 6.88 -13.41
C ALA A 35 2.24 7.15 -14.20
N ASP A 36 2.83 8.35 -14.07
CA ASP A 36 4.07 8.71 -14.74
C ASP A 36 5.25 7.92 -14.17
N VAL A 37 5.34 7.82 -12.85
CA VAL A 37 6.40 7.09 -12.15
C VAL A 37 6.32 5.61 -12.48
N LYS A 38 5.13 5.01 -12.43
CA LYS A 38 4.89 3.62 -12.81
C LYS A 38 5.31 3.40 -14.25
N ALA A 39 4.80 4.16 -15.21
CA ALA A 39 5.17 3.99 -16.63
C ALA A 39 6.68 4.14 -16.90
N ALA A 40 7.38 5.02 -16.17
CA ALA A 40 8.82 5.21 -16.32
C ALA A 40 9.66 4.12 -15.65
N LEU A 41 9.22 3.61 -14.49
CA LEU A 41 10.00 2.68 -13.66
C LEU A 41 9.63 1.22 -13.89
N GLU A 42 8.42 0.90 -14.37
CA GLU A 42 7.98 -0.45 -14.74
C GLU A 42 9.00 -1.20 -15.62
N PRO A 43 9.57 -0.62 -16.71
CA PRO A 43 10.56 -1.33 -17.52
C PRO A 43 11.95 -1.43 -16.85
N SER A 44 12.17 -0.73 -15.73
CA SER A 44 13.45 -0.68 -15.01
C SER A 44 13.49 -1.61 -13.80
N VAL A 45 12.36 -2.22 -13.43
CA VAL A 45 12.24 -3.13 -12.28
C VAL A 45 11.92 -4.55 -12.74
N SER A 46 12.38 -5.53 -11.96
CA SER A 46 12.23 -6.95 -12.27
C SER A 46 10.89 -7.53 -11.82
N LEU A 47 10.29 -6.98 -10.75
CA LEU A 47 8.93 -7.29 -10.28
C LEU A 47 7.95 -6.18 -10.71
N GLU A 48 6.66 -6.42 -10.53
CA GLU A 48 5.64 -5.40 -10.76
C GLU A 48 5.89 -4.18 -9.86
N PHE A 49 5.79 -2.97 -10.44
CA PHE A 49 5.98 -1.72 -9.69
C PHE A 49 5.09 -1.65 -8.45
N ASP A 50 3.88 -2.21 -8.54
CA ASP A 50 2.90 -2.23 -7.46
C ASP A 50 3.45 -2.93 -6.20
N ASN A 51 4.24 -4.00 -6.35
CA ASN A 51 4.86 -4.70 -5.21
C ASN A 51 5.85 -3.80 -4.47
N TYR A 52 6.67 -3.04 -5.19
CA TYR A 52 7.56 -2.05 -4.59
C TYR A 52 6.78 -0.89 -3.98
N PHE A 53 5.72 -0.42 -4.64
CA PHE A 53 4.87 0.64 -4.10
C PHE A 53 4.23 0.22 -2.77
N PHE A 54 3.67 -0.99 -2.69
CA PHE A 54 3.09 -1.52 -1.45
C PHE A 54 4.12 -1.65 -0.34
N PHE A 55 5.33 -2.16 -0.65
CA PHE A 55 6.44 -2.18 0.28
C PHE A 55 6.77 -0.78 0.81
N LEU A 56 7.03 0.18 -0.07
CA LEU A 56 7.40 1.54 0.30
C LEU A 56 6.29 2.25 1.09
N ARG A 57 5.02 1.97 0.79
CA ARG A 57 3.87 2.51 1.52
C ARG A 57 3.71 1.86 2.90
N LYS A 58 3.87 0.53 3.00
CA LYS A 58 3.74 -0.26 4.23
C LYS A 58 4.78 0.14 5.27
N PHE A 59 6.01 0.39 4.84
CA PHE A 59 7.09 0.84 5.73
C PHE A 59 7.19 2.37 5.83
N HIS A 60 6.19 3.11 5.35
CA HIS A 60 6.10 4.57 5.47
C HIS A 60 7.28 5.35 4.85
N TYR A 61 7.96 4.78 3.86
CA TYR A 61 9.01 5.47 3.08
C TYR A 61 8.44 6.48 2.09
N ILE A 62 7.24 6.20 1.59
CA ILE A 62 6.49 7.13 0.73
C ILE A 62 5.06 7.31 1.24
N ALA A 63 4.50 8.46 0.90
CA ALA A 63 3.08 8.76 1.05
C ALA A 63 2.47 9.03 -0.33
N MET A 64 1.20 8.68 -0.49
CA MET A 64 0.43 9.03 -1.69
C MET A 64 -0.66 10.03 -1.30
N ASP A 65 -0.73 11.14 -2.01
CA ASP A 65 -1.78 12.15 -1.82
C ASP A 65 -3.07 11.76 -2.57
N ARG A 66 -4.15 12.53 -2.35
CA ARG A 66 -5.46 12.36 -2.99
C ARG A 66 -5.42 12.44 -4.52
N GLU A 67 -4.40 13.10 -5.08
CA GLU A 67 -4.17 13.20 -6.53
C GLU A 67 -3.29 12.08 -7.09
N ALA A 68 -3.10 10.98 -6.35
CA ALA A 68 -2.16 9.90 -6.69
C ALA A 68 -0.71 10.40 -6.89
N GLN A 69 -0.32 11.44 -6.15
CA GLN A 69 1.03 12.00 -6.18
C GLN A 69 1.89 11.36 -5.09
N LEU A 70 3.01 10.77 -5.48
CA LEU A 70 3.98 10.17 -4.58
C LEU A 70 4.85 11.24 -3.93
N LYS A 71 4.94 11.19 -2.61
CA LYS A 71 5.76 12.07 -1.78
C LYS A 71 6.73 11.22 -0.95
N LEU A 72 8.00 11.59 -0.96
CA LEU A 72 8.96 11.00 -0.02
C LEU A 72 8.66 11.48 1.38
N THR A 73 8.74 10.56 2.35
CA THR A 73 8.75 10.91 3.77
C THR A 73 10.20 11.18 4.22
N GLU A 74 10.38 11.70 5.44
CA GLU A 74 11.72 11.86 6.03
C GLU A 74 12.50 10.53 6.07
N GLN A 75 11.82 9.40 6.31
CA GLN A 75 12.47 8.09 6.28
C GLN A 75 12.92 7.71 4.86
N GLY A 76 12.06 7.94 3.86
CA GLY A 76 12.40 7.71 2.46
C GLY A 76 13.58 8.56 2.00
N GLU A 77 13.66 9.82 2.45
CA GLU A 77 14.77 10.72 2.16
C GLU A 77 16.09 10.21 2.74
N ARG A 78 16.08 9.75 4.00
CA ARG A 78 17.27 9.19 4.66
C ARG A 78 17.73 7.89 4.01
N VAL A 79 16.81 7.02 3.61
CA VAL A 79 17.15 5.80 2.85
C VAL A 79 17.73 6.15 1.48
N ALA A 80 17.11 7.09 0.75
CA ALA A 80 17.62 7.56 -0.53
C ALA A 80 19.00 8.23 -0.41
N GLY A 81 19.27 8.88 0.73
CA GLY A 81 20.55 9.46 1.12
C GLY A 81 21.62 8.45 1.53
N GLY A 82 21.24 7.22 1.85
CA GLY A 82 22.15 6.13 2.25
C GLY A 82 22.28 5.91 3.75
N ASP A 83 21.64 6.72 4.59
CA ASP A 83 21.77 6.64 6.06
C ASP A 83 21.08 5.42 6.68
N LEU A 84 20.05 4.87 6.02
CA LEU A 84 19.22 3.78 6.56
C LEU A 84 19.20 2.54 5.65
N GLN A 85 20.24 2.37 4.83
CA GLN A 85 20.26 1.35 3.78
C GLN A 85 20.31 -0.09 4.33
N GLU A 86 21.01 -0.34 5.43
CA GLU A 86 21.07 -1.68 6.05
C GLU A 86 19.70 -2.14 6.59
N ARG A 87 18.98 -1.23 7.26
CA ARG A 87 17.63 -1.48 7.75
C ARG A 87 16.68 -1.71 6.58
N PHE A 88 16.73 -0.85 5.58
CA PHE A 88 15.90 -0.95 4.38
C PHE A 88 16.09 -2.31 3.69
N SER A 89 17.34 -2.73 3.46
CA SER A 89 17.62 -4.04 2.86
C SER A 89 17.06 -5.19 3.69
N SER A 90 17.03 -5.07 5.02
CA SER A 90 16.41 -6.07 5.92
C SER A 90 14.90 -6.14 5.74
N GLU A 91 14.22 -5.00 5.75
CA GLU A 91 12.77 -4.92 5.54
C GLU A 91 12.35 -5.38 4.13
N VAL A 92 13.17 -5.11 3.10
CA VAL A 92 12.96 -5.68 1.75
C VAL A 92 13.05 -7.20 1.79
N GLY A 93 14.06 -7.74 2.48
CA GLY A 93 14.23 -9.18 2.65
C GLY A 93 13.02 -9.83 3.31
N GLU A 94 12.43 -9.20 4.32
CA GLU A 94 11.23 -9.70 5.01
C GLU A 94 9.96 -9.57 4.17
N PHE A 95 9.75 -8.42 3.49
CA PHE A 95 8.53 -8.20 2.72
C PHE A 95 8.45 -9.06 1.46
N PHE A 96 9.57 -9.23 0.78
CA PHE A 96 9.65 -10.03 -0.43
C PHE A 96 10.00 -11.49 -0.16
N ALA A 97 10.20 -11.90 1.10
CA ALA A 97 10.50 -13.29 1.45
C ALA A 97 9.50 -14.27 0.83
N ASP A 98 8.20 -13.95 0.94
CA ASP A 98 7.13 -14.78 0.38
C ASP A 98 7.15 -14.78 -1.16
N GLN A 99 7.44 -13.66 -1.82
CA GLN A 99 7.52 -13.60 -3.30
C GLN A 99 8.80 -14.24 -3.86
N LEU A 100 9.89 -14.20 -3.11
CA LEU A 100 11.16 -14.86 -3.43
C LEU A 100 11.07 -16.39 -3.22
N GLY A 101 10.18 -16.84 -2.32
CA GLY A 101 9.95 -18.26 -2.01
C GLY A 101 8.75 -18.89 -2.70
N SER A 102 7.73 -18.11 -3.06
CA SER A 102 6.42 -18.57 -3.53
C SER A 102 5.98 -17.72 -4.73
N ALA A 103 6.04 -18.29 -5.92
CA ALA A 103 5.65 -17.63 -7.17
C ALA A 103 4.12 -17.70 -7.45
N ASP A 104 3.26 -17.80 -6.43
CA ASP A 104 1.82 -18.08 -6.65
C ASP A 104 0.89 -17.51 -5.57
N GLU A 105 1.07 -16.27 -5.12
CA GLU A 105 -0.02 -15.60 -4.37
C GLU A 105 -0.12 -14.12 -4.73
N GLU A 106 -1.19 -13.81 -5.46
CA GLU A 106 -1.67 -12.49 -5.85
C GLU A 106 -1.87 -11.62 -4.58
N PRO A 107 -1.38 -10.37 -4.53
CA PRO A 107 -1.52 -9.55 -3.33
C PRO A 107 -2.99 -9.17 -3.10
N PRO A 108 -3.51 -9.22 -1.85
CA PRO A 108 -4.84 -8.74 -1.54
C PRO A 108 -4.89 -7.22 -1.77
N ALA A 109 -5.74 -6.84 -2.72
CA ALA A 109 -6.38 -5.56 -2.97
C ALA A 109 -5.90 -4.34 -2.15
N ALA A 110 -5.50 -3.29 -2.87
CA ALA A 110 -5.60 -1.93 -2.35
C ALA A 110 -7.03 -1.69 -1.83
N PRO A 111 -7.23 -1.17 -0.60
CA PRO A 111 -8.54 -0.66 -0.25
C PRO A 111 -8.84 0.52 -1.18
N PRO A 112 -10.00 0.53 -1.88
CA PRO A 112 -10.42 1.70 -2.60
C PRO A 112 -10.62 2.81 -1.57
N ALA A 113 -9.85 3.89 -1.68
CA ALA A 113 -10.16 5.14 -1.02
C ALA A 113 -11.29 5.82 -1.80
N ASP A 114 -12.50 5.26 -1.72
CA ASP A 114 -13.75 5.94 -2.04
C ASP A 114 -14.87 5.24 -1.27
N GLU A 115 -15.22 5.78 -0.10
CA GLU A 115 -16.49 5.47 0.55
C GLU A 115 -17.61 6.08 -0.31
N PRO A 116 -18.64 5.30 -0.62
CA PRO A 116 -19.87 5.51 0.15
C PRO A 116 -20.37 4.21 0.78
N LEU A 117 -20.56 4.26 2.09
CA LEU A 117 -21.43 3.44 2.95
C LEU A 117 -22.28 2.38 2.22
N VAL A 118 -21.84 1.12 2.21
CA VAL A 118 -22.72 -0.03 1.98
C VAL A 118 -23.01 -0.66 3.34
N VAL A 119 -24.26 -0.47 3.76
CA VAL A 119 -24.88 -1.06 4.95
C VAL A 119 -24.71 -2.60 4.90
N PRO A 120 -24.25 -3.25 5.99
CA PRO A 120 -24.23 -4.71 6.04
C PRO A 120 -25.67 -5.26 6.02
N PRO A 121 -25.95 -6.39 5.34
CA PRO A 121 -27.28 -7.00 5.42
C PRO A 121 -27.54 -7.44 6.87
N PRO A 122 -28.76 -7.26 7.40
CA PRO A 122 -29.09 -7.73 8.74
C PRO A 122 -29.04 -9.27 8.79
N PRO A 123 -28.58 -9.86 9.90
CA PRO A 123 -28.66 -11.31 10.11
C PRO A 123 -30.12 -11.76 10.21
N PRO A 124 -30.46 -12.96 9.73
CA PRO A 124 -31.79 -13.53 9.91
C PRO A 124 -31.96 -14.00 11.36
N GLU A 125 -32.69 -13.23 12.18
CA GLU A 125 -33.13 -13.68 13.50
C GLU A 125 -34.47 -14.43 13.42
N LEU A 126 -34.47 -15.57 14.08
CA LEU A 126 -35.51 -16.57 14.15
C LEU A 126 -36.71 -16.07 14.98
N LEU A 127 -37.89 -16.17 14.37
CA LEU A 127 -39.24 -16.35 14.92
C LEU A 127 -39.36 -16.69 16.43
N LEU A 128 -39.89 -15.76 17.25
CA LEU A 128 -40.63 -15.94 18.53
C LEU A 128 -41.40 -14.62 18.82
N ASP A 129 -42.71 -14.48 18.60
CA ASP A 129 -43.87 -14.88 19.43
C ASP A 129 -44.17 -13.94 20.62
N GLU A 130 -45.45 -13.51 20.73
CA GLU A 130 -46.13 -12.84 21.87
C GLU A 130 -45.54 -11.48 22.34
N ALA A 131 -46.25 -10.46 22.83
CA ALA A 131 -47.62 -10.27 23.30
C ALA A 131 -47.98 -8.78 23.25
N GLU A 132 -49.28 -8.52 23.23
CA GLU A 132 -50.01 -7.39 23.82
C GLU A 132 -49.26 -6.60 24.92
N VAL A 133 -49.51 -5.28 25.03
CA VAL A 133 -49.83 -4.55 26.29
C VAL A 133 -49.55 -3.03 26.20
N VAL A 134 -50.66 -2.27 26.18
CA VAL A 134 -50.99 -1.09 27.00
C VAL A 134 -50.00 0.09 27.13
N VAL A 135 -50.47 1.25 26.67
CA VAL A 135 -50.02 2.61 27.04
C VAL A 135 -50.48 3.01 28.44
N PRO A 136 -49.57 3.57 29.27
CA PRO A 136 -49.94 4.70 30.15
C PRO A 136 -48.77 5.72 30.33
N PRO A 137 -48.90 6.77 31.18
CA PRO A 137 -49.55 8.05 30.89
C PRO A 137 -48.58 9.25 30.98
N ALA A 138 -48.98 10.42 30.45
CA ALA A 138 -48.23 11.67 30.63
C ALA A 138 -48.65 12.43 31.91
N PRO A 139 -47.72 13.12 32.60
CA PRO A 139 -47.94 13.75 33.91
C PRO A 139 -48.58 15.16 33.81
N PRO A 140 -49.06 15.73 34.94
CA PRO A 140 -49.91 16.92 34.93
C PRO A 140 -49.14 18.25 35.10
N ALA A 141 -49.66 19.31 34.46
CA ALA A 141 -49.78 20.66 35.00
C ALA A 141 -50.82 21.44 34.19
#